data_AF-A0A7L1GB98-F1
#
_entry.id   AF-A0A7L1GB98-F1
#
_cell.length_a   1.000
_cell.length_b   1.000
_cell.length_c   1.000
_cell.angle_alpha   90.00
_cell.angle_beta   90.00
_cell.angle_gamma   90.00
#
_symmetry.space_group_name_H-M   'P 1'
#
loop_
_entity.id
_entity.type
_entity.pdbx_description
1 polymer ?
#
loop_
_entity_poly.entity_id
_entity_poly.type
_entity_poly.pdbx_seq_one_letter_code
_entity_poly.pdbx_strand_id
1 'polypeptide(L)'
;GAGEAAEEAFLTFYSEVKQIEKRDSVLTSKNQIDRLTRPGSSYFNLNPFEVLQMDPEATDEEIKKRFRQLSILVHPDKNQDDADRAQKAFEAVDKAYKLLLDQEQKKRALDVIQAGKEYVEHTV
;
A
#
# COMPACT_ATOMS: atom_id res chain seq x y z
N GLY A 1 27.06 -17.70 -28.38
CA GLY A 1 26.44 -18.26 -29.62
C GLY A 1 24.95 -17.96 -29.64
N ALA A 2 24.23 -18.15 -30.75
CA ALA A 2 22.80 -17.77 -30.86
C ALA A 2 21.87 -18.41 -29.80
N GLY A 3 22.27 -19.55 -29.21
CA GLY A 3 21.55 -20.21 -28.11
C GLY A 3 21.71 -19.52 -26.75
N GLU A 4 22.89 -18.98 -26.44
CA GLU A 4 23.13 -18.23 -25.19
C GLU A 4 22.29 -16.95 -25.13
N ALA A 5 22.22 -16.21 -26.24
CA ALA A 5 21.46 -14.97 -26.31
C ALA A 5 19.93 -15.22 -26.16
N ALA A 6 19.44 -16.35 -26.65
CA ALA A 6 18.03 -16.74 -26.49
C ALA A 6 17.70 -17.17 -25.05
N GLU A 7 18.65 -17.84 -24.38
CA GLU A 7 18.50 -18.26 -22.99
C GLU A 7 18.56 -17.06 -22.03
N GLU A 8 19.45 -16.10 -22.29
CA GLU A 8 19.55 -14.85 -21.52
C GLU A 8 18.30 -13.97 -21.67
N ALA A 9 17.74 -13.89 -22.89
CA ALA A 9 16.47 -13.21 -23.16
C ALA A 9 15.29 -13.87 -22.44
N PHE A 10 15.23 -15.20 -22.41
CA PHE A 10 14.19 -15.95 -21.70
C PHE A 10 14.28 -15.77 -20.18
N LEU A 11 15.49 -15.80 -19.60
CA LEU A 11 15.69 -15.57 -18.17
C LEU A 11 15.31 -14.14 -17.75
N THR A 12 15.64 -13.15 -18.57
CA THR A 12 15.24 -11.76 -18.36
C THR A 12 13.72 -11.63 -18.37
N PHE A 13 13.07 -12.14 -19.42
CA PHE A 13 11.60 -12.15 -19.52
C PHE A 13 10.94 -12.90 -18.34
N TYR A 14 11.45 -14.06 -17.96
CA TYR A 14 10.92 -14.83 -16.83
C TYR A 14 11.08 -14.09 -15.49
N SER A 15 12.18 -13.36 -15.31
CA SER A 15 12.39 -12.50 -14.14
C SER A 15 11.41 -11.33 -14.13
N GLU A 16 11.15 -10.70 -15.28
CA GLU A 16 10.16 -9.63 -15.43
C GLU A 16 8.74 -10.13 -15.16
N VAL A 17 8.37 -11.29 -15.71
CA VAL A 17 7.06 -11.93 -15.44
C VAL A 17 6.91 -12.22 -13.95
N LYS A 18 7.94 -12.77 -13.29
CA LYS A 18 7.90 -12.98 -11.84
C LYS A 18 7.83 -11.68 -11.05
N GLN A 19 8.48 -10.61 -11.51
CA GLN A 19 8.41 -9.29 -10.88
C GLN A 19 6.99 -8.70 -11.04
N ILE A 20 6.36 -8.87 -12.20
CA ILE A 20 4.99 -8.46 -12.49
C ILE A 20 4.01 -9.28 -11.65
N GLU A 21 4.09 -10.61 -11.67
CA GLU A 21 3.26 -11.50 -10.85
C GLU A 21 3.44 -11.20 -9.36
N LYS A 22 4.65 -10.92 -8.89
CA LYS A 22 4.90 -10.54 -7.50
C LYS A 22 4.29 -9.18 -7.18
N ARG A 23 4.42 -8.19 -8.06
CA ARG A 23 3.80 -6.85 -7.93
C ARG A 23 2.27 -6.93 -7.90
N ASP A 24 1.69 -7.74 -8.78
CA ASP A 24 0.24 -7.94 -8.89
C ASP A 24 -0.30 -8.82 -7.77
N SER A 25 0.49 -9.78 -7.25
CA SER A 25 0.13 -10.61 -6.10
C SER A 25 -0.09 -9.80 -4.82
N VAL A 26 0.59 -8.65 -4.67
CA VAL A 26 0.39 -7.75 -3.50
C VAL A 26 -0.91 -6.94 -3.63
N LEU A 27 -1.54 -6.88 -4.80
CA LEU A 27 -2.73 -6.06 -5.08
C LEU A 27 -4.05 -6.87 -5.13
N THR A 28 -4.08 -8.09 -4.59
CA THR A 28 -5.35 -8.83 -4.48
C THR A 28 -6.22 -8.27 -3.35
N SER A 29 -7.54 -8.30 -3.52
CA SER A 29 -8.49 -7.87 -2.49
C SER A 29 -8.26 -8.56 -1.15
N LYS A 30 -8.04 -9.88 -1.16
CA LYS A 30 -7.79 -10.67 0.05
C LYS A 30 -6.54 -10.21 0.80
N ASN A 31 -5.42 -9.99 0.12
CA ASN A 31 -4.19 -9.53 0.76
C ASN A 31 -4.33 -8.13 1.35
N GLN A 32 -5.07 -7.25 0.68
CA GLN A 32 -5.34 -5.90 1.18
C GLN A 32 -6.24 -5.92 2.43
N ILE A 33 -7.29 -6.74 2.41
CA ILE A 33 -8.19 -6.95 3.56
C ILE A 33 -7.42 -7.55 4.74
N ASP A 34 -6.64 -8.61 4.52
CA ASP A 34 -5.87 -9.27 5.56
C ASP A 34 -4.85 -8.31 6.20
N ARG A 35 -4.13 -7.48 5.41
CA ARG A 35 -3.21 -6.47 5.97
C ARG A 35 -3.93 -5.48 6.87
N LEU A 36 -5.08 -4.96 6.42
CA LEU A 36 -5.79 -3.88 7.10
C LEU A 36 -6.58 -4.37 8.32
N THR A 37 -6.87 -5.67 8.40
CA THR A 37 -7.67 -6.28 9.47
C THR A 37 -6.92 -7.25 10.37
N ARG A 38 -5.63 -7.54 10.10
CA ARG A 38 -4.82 -8.41 10.97
C ARG A 38 -4.78 -7.90 12.41
N PRO A 39 -4.60 -8.79 13.41
CA PRO A 39 -4.37 -8.37 14.79
C PRO A 39 -3.26 -7.33 14.90
N GLY A 40 -3.52 -6.24 15.63
CA GLY A 40 -2.59 -5.11 15.75
C GLY A 40 -2.66 -4.10 14.60
N SER A 41 -3.47 -4.31 13.56
CA SER A 41 -3.63 -3.35 12.46
C SER A 41 -4.09 -1.97 12.93
N SER A 42 -4.79 -1.87 14.06
CA SER A 42 -5.19 -0.60 14.67
C SER A 42 -4.01 0.35 14.91
N TYR A 43 -2.85 -0.17 15.31
CA TYR A 43 -1.63 0.62 15.53
C TYR A 43 -0.92 0.94 14.21
N PHE A 44 -0.79 -0.05 13.32
CA PHE A 44 -0.16 0.15 12.01
C PHE A 44 -0.95 1.14 11.14
N ASN A 45 -2.28 1.11 11.23
CA ASN A 45 -3.16 1.97 10.46
C ASN A 45 -3.23 3.42 10.99
N LEU A 46 -2.50 3.75 12.07
CA LEU A 46 -2.32 5.13 12.52
C LEU A 46 -1.51 5.95 11.51
N ASN A 47 -0.60 5.31 10.78
CA ASN A 47 0.12 5.97 9.70
C ASN A 47 -0.70 5.89 8.41
N PRO A 48 -1.25 7.00 7.90
CA PRO A 48 -2.09 6.98 6.72
C PRO A 48 -1.32 6.64 5.43
N PHE A 49 -0.02 6.94 5.36
CA PHE A 49 0.83 6.60 4.22
C PHE A 49 1.04 5.08 4.12
N GLU A 50 1.22 4.41 5.26
CA GLU A 50 1.31 2.93 5.32
C GLU A 50 0.00 2.26 4.92
N VAL A 51 -1.15 2.81 5.34
CA VAL A 51 -2.48 2.30 4.95
C VAL A 51 -2.65 2.34 3.43
N LEU A 52 -2.30 3.48 2.81
CA LEU A 52 -2.38 3.67 1.37
C LEU A 52 -1.21 3.00 0.61
N GLN A 53 -0.20 2.49 1.31
CA GLN A 53 1.07 1.98 0.74
C GLN A 53 1.70 3.01 -0.19
N MET A 54 1.98 4.18 0.36
CA MET A 54 2.55 5.32 -0.34
C MET A 54 3.74 5.87 0.42
N ASP A 55 4.64 6.50 -0.32
CA ASP A 55 5.73 7.23 0.30
C ASP A 55 5.20 8.54 0.94
N PRO A 56 5.79 8.99 2.06
CA PRO A 56 5.53 10.31 2.64
C PRO A 56 5.67 11.47 1.64
N GLU A 57 6.51 11.34 0.61
CA GLU A 57 6.71 12.33 -0.46
C GLU A 57 5.62 12.30 -1.55
N ALA A 58 4.61 11.44 -1.42
CA ALA A 58 3.54 11.31 -2.40
C ALA A 58 2.72 12.60 -2.60
N THR A 59 2.42 12.88 -3.86
CA THR A 59 1.57 14.00 -4.24
C THR A 59 0.09 13.73 -3.96
N ASP A 60 -0.71 14.80 -3.82
CA ASP A 60 -2.15 14.67 -3.55
C ASP A 60 -2.89 13.93 -4.68
N GLU A 61 -2.41 14.06 -5.93
CA GLU A 61 -2.95 13.32 -7.08
C GLU A 61 -2.69 11.81 -6.97
N GLU A 62 -1.48 11.43 -6.57
CA GLU A 62 -1.13 10.03 -6.36
C GLU A 62 -1.91 9.43 -5.19
N ILE A 63 -2.06 10.18 -4.10
CA ILE A 63 -2.88 9.79 -2.93
C ILE A 63 -4.32 9.50 -3.36
N LYS A 64 -4.92 10.41 -4.13
CA LYS A 64 -6.28 10.24 -4.64
C LYS A 64 -6.39 9.03 -5.59
N LYS A 65 -5.42 8.83 -6.47
CA LYS A 65 -5.39 7.67 -7.38
C LYS A 65 -5.30 6.37 -6.59
N ARG A 66 -4.43 6.33 -5.57
CA ARG A 66 -4.21 5.15 -4.75
C ARG A 66 -5.40 4.80 -3.88
N PHE A 67 -6.03 5.81 -3.27
CA PHE A 67 -7.30 5.65 -2.54
C PHE A 67 -8.35 4.96 -3.41
N ARG A 68 -8.57 5.45 -4.64
CA ARG A 68 -9.55 4.85 -5.57
C ARG A 68 -9.26 3.38 -5.86
N GLN A 69 -8.00 3.03 -6.11
CA GLN A 69 -7.60 1.65 -6.36
C GLN A 69 -7.86 0.74 -5.15
N LEU A 70 -7.44 1.17 -3.96
CA LEU A 70 -7.62 0.39 -2.73
C LEU A 70 -9.10 0.24 -2.38
N SER A 71 -9.88 1.33 -2.48
CA SER A 71 -11.33 1.31 -2.25
C SER A 71 -12.05 0.28 -3.10
N ILE A 72 -11.67 0.12 -4.38
CA ILE A 72 -12.24 -0.91 -5.25
C ILE A 72 -11.86 -2.33 -4.78
N LEU A 73 -10.60 -2.52 -4.36
CA LEU A 73 -10.12 -3.83 -3.91
C LEU A 73 -10.80 -4.26 -2.61
N VAL A 74 -11.00 -3.36 -1.66
CA VAL A 74 -11.53 -3.70 -0.33
C VAL A 74 -13.03 -3.45 -0.18
N HIS A 75 -13.75 -3.05 -1.24
CA HIS A 75 -15.18 -2.75 -1.15
C HIS A 75 -16.00 -3.98 -0.73
N PRO A 76 -16.94 -3.88 0.24
CA PRO A 76 -17.73 -5.02 0.70
C PRO A 76 -18.55 -5.68 -0.43
N ASP A 77 -19.15 -4.89 -1.34
CA ASP A 77 -19.91 -5.45 -2.48
C ASP A 77 -19.12 -6.39 -3.37
N LYS A 78 -17.79 -6.21 -3.47
CA LYS A 78 -16.89 -7.05 -4.28
C LYS A 78 -16.30 -8.22 -3.50
N ASN A 79 -16.43 -8.22 -2.18
CA ASN A 79 -15.86 -9.19 -1.25
C ASN A 79 -16.96 -9.75 -0.34
N GLN A 80 -18.04 -10.27 -0.96
CA GLN A 80 -19.25 -10.69 -0.25
C GLN A 80 -19.02 -11.90 0.67
N ASP A 81 -18.02 -12.73 0.37
CA ASP A 81 -17.57 -13.85 1.19
C ASP A 81 -16.93 -13.41 2.52
N ASP A 82 -16.52 -12.14 2.60
CA ASP A 82 -15.81 -11.56 3.75
C ASP A 82 -16.19 -10.09 3.99
N ALA A 83 -17.48 -9.79 3.85
CA ALA A 83 -17.99 -8.42 3.82
C ALA A 83 -17.66 -7.63 5.10
N ASP A 84 -17.65 -8.28 6.27
CA ASP A 84 -17.31 -7.65 7.55
C ASP A 84 -15.86 -7.17 7.60
N ARG A 85 -14.89 -7.98 7.13
CA ARG A 85 -13.48 -7.57 7.10
C ARG A 85 -13.24 -6.58 5.97
N ALA A 86 -13.90 -6.76 4.83
CA ALA A 86 -13.85 -5.81 3.72
C ALA A 86 -14.32 -4.41 4.15
N GLN A 87 -15.43 -4.32 4.88
CA GLN A 87 -15.95 -3.06 5.44
C GLN A 87 -14.92 -2.39 6.36
N LYS A 88 -14.31 -3.14 7.30
CA LYS A 88 -13.28 -2.61 8.19
C LYS A 88 -12.04 -2.13 7.44
N ALA A 89 -11.62 -2.87 6.41
CA ALA A 89 -10.51 -2.50 5.56
C ALA A 89 -10.82 -1.21 4.76
N PHE A 90 -12.03 -1.10 4.22
CA PHE A 90 -12.52 0.09 3.53
C PHE A 90 -12.51 1.32 4.46
N GLU A 91 -13.02 1.18 5.68
CA GLU A 91 -13.02 2.25 6.69
C GLU A 91 -11.60 2.70 7.04
N ALA A 92 -10.64 1.78 7.13
CA ALA A 92 -9.24 2.13 7.37
C ALA A 92 -8.66 2.96 6.21
N VAL A 93 -8.93 2.55 4.96
CA VAL A 93 -8.50 3.26 3.75
C VAL A 93 -9.14 4.65 3.64
N ASP A 94 -10.44 4.75 3.90
CA ASP A 94 -11.17 6.03 3.89
C ASP A 94 -10.69 6.98 4.98
N LYS A 95 -10.46 6.48 6.20
CA LYS A 95 -9.90 7.27 7.29
C LYS A 95 -8.50 7.79 6.93
N ALA A 96 -7.63 6.94 6.40
CA ALA A 96 -6.29 7.35 5.99
C ALA A 96 -6.32 8.44 4.91
N TYR A 97 -7.19 8.29 3.91
CA TYR A 97 -7.37 9.31 2.88
C TYR A 97 -7.87 10.64 3.44
N LYS A 98 -8.86 10.62 4.35
CA LYS A 98 -9.36 11.84 5.01
C LYS A 98 -8.29 12.56 5.84
N LEU A 99 -7.46 11.81 6.56
CA LEU A 99 -6.32 12.37 7.31
C LEU A 99 -5.33 13.09 6.38
N LEU A 100 -5.07 12.53 5.19
CA LEU A 100 -4.14 13.11 4.22
C LEU A 100 -4.73 14.26 3.42
N LEU A 101 -6.06 14.33 3.29
CA LEU A 101 -6.74 15.44 2.64
C LEU A 101 -6.71 16.72 3.48
N ASP A 102 -6.70 16.57 4.81
CA ASP A 102 -6.49 17.66 5.75
C ASP A 102 -5.00 18.02 5.81
N GLN A 103 -4.65 19.23 5.38
CA GLN A 103 -3.27 19.69 5.27
C GLN A 103 -2.56 19.75 6.63
N GLU A 104 -3.27 20.08 7.72
CA GLU A 104 -2.69 20.14 9.05
C GLU A 104 -2.37 18.73 9.57
N GLN A 105 -3.29 17.78 9.34
CA GLN A 105 -3.12 16.39 9.75
C GLN A 105 -2.07 15.68 8.90
N LYS A 106 -2.04 15.91 7.58
CA LYS A 106 -0.98 15.45 6.68
C LYS A 106 0.38 15.93 7.16
N LYS A 107 0.52 17.22 7.46
CA LYS A 107 1.77 17.79 7.97
C LYS A 107 2.22 17.11 9.27
N ARG A 108 1.31 16.95 10.24
CA ARG A 108 1.64 16.25 11.50
C ARG A 108 2.12 14.81 11.27
N ALA A 109 1.49 14.08 10.34
CA ALA A 109 1.93 12.74 10.00
C ALA A 109 3.35 12.74 9.41
N LEU A 110 3.67 13.71 8.55
CA LEU A 110 5.02 13.88 8.00
C LEU A 110 6.05 14.24 9.07
N ASP A 111 5.72 15.17 9.98
CA ASP A 111 6.60 15.59 11.07
C ASP A 111 7.00 14.40 11.96
N VAL A 112 6.05 13.51 12.28
CA VAL A 112 6.31 12.29 13.06
C VAL A 112 7.23 11.34 12.30
N ILE A 113 7.00 11.14 11.00
CA ILE A 113 7.82 10.27 10.16
C ILE A 113 9.25 10.81 10.05
N GLN A 114 9.40 12.12 9.85
CA GLN A 114 10.69 12.79 9.73
C GLN A 114 11.48 12.70 11.04
N ALA A 115 10.86 12.97 12.19
CA ALA A 115 11.51 12.83 13.49
C ALA A 115 11.98 11.37 13.75
N GLY A 116 11.20 10.38 13.29
CA GLY A 116 11.59 8.97 13.35
C GLY A 116 12.79 8.65 12.47
N LYS A 117 12.83 9.17 11.24
CA LYS A 117 13.98 9.02 10.32
C LYS A 117 15.26 9.62 10.91
N GLU A 118 15.18 10.85 11.41
CA GLU A 118 16.30 11.55 12.03
C GLU A 118 16.84 10.80 13.27
N TYR A 119 15.94 10.27 14.11
CA TYR A 119 16.35 9.48 15.28
C TYR A 119 17.18 8.25 14.88
N VAL A 120 16.74 7.54 13.83
CA VAL A 120 17.46 6.37 13.32
C VAL A 120 18.82 6.82 12.76
N GLU A 121 18.84 7.78 11.83
CA GLU A 121 20.08 8.26 11.20
C GLU A 121 21.12 8.79 12.19
N HIS A 122 20.71 9.33 13.35
CA HIS A 122 21.62 9.83 14.37
C HIS A 122 22.04 8.80 15.43
N THR A 123 21.35 7.66 15.53
CA THR A 123 21.59 6.64 16.56
C THR A 123 22.29 5.38 16.02
N VAL A 124 22.27 5.14 14.70
CA VAL A 124 22.95 4.00 14.06
C VAL A 124 24.27 4.39 13.41
#